data_AF-A0A2D6W7V1-F1
#
_entry.id   AF-A0A2D6W7V1-F1
#
_cell.length_a   1.000
_cell.length_b   1.000
_cell.length_c   1.000
_cell.angle_alpha   90.00
_cell.angle_beta   90.00
_cell.angle_gamma   90.00
#
_symmetry.space_group_name_H-M   'P 1'
#
loop_
_entity.id
_entity.type
_entity.pdbx_description
1 polymer ?
#
loop_
_entity_poly.entity_id
_entity_poly.type
_entity_poly.pdbx_seq_one_letter_code
_entity_poly.pdbx_strand_id
1 'polypeptide(L)'
;MISKKPIRIISLILILSIIVNVESEAVFGKKKSSLFGKDNDSEYIILSGGPALRKWEDLRIEKYQHDRWWGNFIRSARARIQELRKEKGEKYKITWLVYKPSYETRSSEDDNPLISWVNSVQKKYNVNLVWIFKSNEITNYINNGRDRKKTKIDGFEYYGHSNRYAFLIEYSNDIIGASTVYLHENDLKQIRRTSFNRKAICVSYGCNTGESMSKKWRQATGIKMRAAIGKTDYSNPLKPVVVPPGYWNDFRLRLKRRR
;
A
#
# COMPACT_ATOMS: atom_id res chain seq x y z
N MET A 1 -68.45 -23.76 42.36
CA MET A 1 -67.25 -24.59 42.09
C MET A 1 -66.47 -23.96 40.94
N ILE A 2 -65.47 -23.14 41.28
CA ILE A 2 -64.77 -22.27 40.32
C ILE A 2 -63.43 -22.89 39.96
N SER A 3 -63.28 -23.16 38.67
CA SER A 3 -62.07 -23.54 37.95
C SER A 3 -60.92 -22.57 38.18
N LYS A 4 -59.71 -23.10 38.45
CA LYS A 4 -58.45 -22.35 38.30
C LYS A 4 -57.48 -23.18 37.44
N LYS A 5 -57.23 -22.66 36.24
CA LYS A 5 -56.28 -23.15 35.23
C LYS A 5 -54.83 -23.07 35.73
N PRO A 6 -53.92 -23.94 35.26
CA PRO A 6 -52.51 -23.86 35.63
C PRO A 6 -51.80 -22.73 34.86
N ILE A 7 -51.05 -21.92 35.60
CA ILE A 7 -50.20 -20.84 35.07
C ILE A 7 -48.93 -21.49 34.51
N ARG A 8 -48.69 -21.33 33.21
CA ARG A 8 -47.42 -21.67 32.57
C ARG A 8 -46.38 -20.61 32.91
N ILE A 9 -45.33 -20.99 33.64
CA ILE A 9 -44.15 -20.16 33.88
C ILE A 9 -43.32 -20.17 32.60
N ILE A 10 -43.36 -19.06 31.86
CA ILE A 10 -42.44 -18.79 30.76
C ILE A 10 -41.20 -18.14 31.37
N SER A 11 -40.11 -18.89 31.44
CA SER A 11 -38.79 -18.37 31.81
C SER A 11 -38.30 -17.40 30.73
N LEU A 12 -38.37 -16.10 31.02
CA LEU A 12 -37.81 -15.05 30.18
C LEU A 12 -36.31 -14.93 30.50
N ILE A 13 -35.45 -15.64 29.76
CA ILE A 13 -34.01 -15.41 29.79
C ILE A 13 -33.74 -14.15 28.97
N LEU A 14 -33.55 -13.03 29.65
CA LEU A 14 -33.08 -11.78 29.07
C LEU A 14 -31.58 -11.93 28.78
N ILE A 15 -31.21 -12.32 27.56
CA ILE A 15 -29.82 -12.25 27.09
C ILE A 15 -29.51 -10.78 26.86
N LEU A 16 -28.91 -10.13 27.87
CA LEU A 16 -28.28 -8.83 27.74
C LEU A 16 -26.97 -9.03 26.97
N SER A 17 -27.06 -9.06 25.65
CA SER A 17 -25.89 -8.99 24.77
C SER A 17 -25.29 -7.60 24.89
N ILE A 18 -24.37 -7.45 25.85
CA ILE A 18 -23.41 -6.35 25.85
C ILE A 18 -22.56 -6.56 24.60
N ILE A 19 -22.96 -5.88 23.51
CA ILE A 19 -22.10 -5.63 22.38
C ILE A 19 -21.00 -4.74 22.93
N VAL A 20 -19.92 -5.35 23.43
CA VAL A 20 -18.64 -4.67 23.53
C VAL A 20 -18.22 -4.43 22.08
N ASN A 21 -18.59 -3.26 21.56
CA ASN A 21 -17.95 -2.70 20.39
C ASN A 21 -16.48 -2.51 20.77
N VAL A 22 -15.67 -3.53 20.50
CA VAL A 22 -14.23 -3.38 20.40
C VAL A 22 -14.03 -2.57 19.12
N GLU A 23 -14.16 -1.24 19.24
CA GLU A 23 -13.69 -0.31 18.25
C GLU A 23 -12.20 -0.59 18.06
N SER A 24 -11.87 -1.26 16.96
CA SER A 24 -10.49 -1.46 16.53
C SER A 24 -9.89 -0.06 16.35
N GLU A 25 -9.10 0.35 17.33
CA GLU A 25 -8.33 1.58 17.30
C GLU A 25 -7.48 1.61 16.03
N ALA A 26 -7.53 2.77 15.38
CA ALA A 26 -6.93 3.05 14.08
C ALA A 26 -5.49 2.51 13.96
N VAL A 27 -5.30 1.54 13.05
CA VAL A 27 -4.02 0.85 12.82
C VAL A 27 -2.94 1.79 12.23
N PHE A 28 -3.32 2.95 11.70
CA PHE A 28 -2.39 3.98 11.25
C PHE A 28 -2.84 5.39 11.61
N GLY A 29 -1.99 6.10 12.35
CA GLY A 29 -1.86 7.57 12.35
C GLY A 29 -3.12 8.43 12.54
N LYS A 30 -3.29 8.95 13.76
CA LYS A 30 -4.07 10.14 14.16
C LYS A 30 -5.17 10.62 13.19
N LYS A 31 -6.44 10.51 13.64
CA LYS A 31 -7.57 11.31 13.15
C LYS A 31 -7.09 12.75 12.85
N LYS A 32 -6.93 13.06 11.56
CA LYS A 32 -6.89 14.45 11.10
C LYS A 32 -8.31 14.81 10.71
N SER A 33 -8.76 15.90 11.31
CA SER A 33 -10.04 16.56 11.07
C SER A 33 -10.37 16.62 9.57
N SER A 34 -11.64 16.39 9.28
CA SER A 34 -12.29 16.59 7.99
C SER A 34 -12.16 18.04 7.52
N LEU A 35 -11.01 18.37 6.93
CA LEU A 35 -10.77 19.59 6.18
C LEU A 35 -10.41 19.21 4.73
N PHE A 36 -11.28 18.42 4.09
CA PHE A 36 -11.26 18.25 2.65
C PHE A 36 -12.51 18.94 2.10
N GLY A 37 -12.30 20.15 1.59
CA GLY A 37 -13.34 20.89 0.89
C GLY A 37 -13.80 20.14 -0.35
N LYS A 38 -15.11 20.30 -0.63
CA LYS A 38 -15.85 20.09 -1.89
C LYS A 38 -15.19 19.10 -2.87
N ASP A 39 -15.80 17.92 -3.04
CA ASP A 39 -15.52 16.86 -4.02
C ASP A 39 -14.65 17.31 -5.20
N ASN A 40 -13.34 17.43 -4.98
CA ASN A 40 -12.40 17.51 -6.07
C ASN A 40 -12.25 16.08 -6.54
N ASP A 41 -12.68 15.84 -7.77
CA ASP A 41 -12.48 14.57 -8.43
C ASP A 41 -10.99 14.22 -8.36
N SER A 42 -10.61 13.32 -7.46
CA SER A 42 -9.20 13.07 -7.12
C SER A 42 -8.97 11.58 -6.99
N GLU A 43 -7.74 11.19 -7.30
CA GLU A 43 -7.33 9.79 -7.35
C GLU A 43 -6.18 9.52 -6.38
N TYR A 44 -6.34 8.44 -5.61
CA TYR A 44 -5.26 7.84 -4.86
C TYR A 44 -4.63 6.70 -5.67
N ILE A 45 -3.30 6.70 -5.80
CA ILE A 45 -2.56 5.65 -6.49
C ILE A 45 -1.81 4.80 -5.46
N ILE A 46 -1.96 3.48 -5.54
CA ILE A 46 -1.15 2.51 -4.79
C ILE A 46 -0.37 1.69 -5.82
N LEU A 47 0.94 1.57 -5.63
CA LEU A 47 1.82 0.75 -6.46
C LEU A 47 2.36 -0.42 -5.62
N SER A 48 2.07 -1.64 -6.06
CA SER A 48 2.61 -2.87 -5.48
C SER A 48 3.66 -3.47 -6.41
N GLY A 49 4.87 -3.68 -5.87
CA GLY A 49 5.91 -4.47 -6.51
C GLY A 49 5.59 -5.96 -6.49
N GLY A 50 6.36 -6.74 -7.23
CA GLY A 50 6.23 -8.19 -7.37
C GLY A 50 7.04 -8.99 -6.34
N PRO A 51 6.61 -10.22 -6.02
CA PRO A 51 7.36 -11.11 -5.13
C PRO A 51 8.54 -11.79 -5.85
N ALA A 52 9.55 -12.13 -5.06
CA ALA A 52 10.59 -13.07 -5.46
C ALA A 52 10.03 -14.49 -5.66
N LEU A 53 10.74 -15.34 -6.40
CA LEU A 53 10.43 -16.78 -6.49
C LEU A 53 11.05 -17.55 -5.31
N ARG A 54 10.37 -18.59 -4.83
CA ARG A 54 10.85 -19.51 -3.79
C ARG A 54 12.16 -20.16 -4.16
N LYS A 55 12.32 -20.60 -5.42
CA LYS A 55 13.59 -21.17 -5.91
C LYS A 55 14.79 -20.24 -5.71
N TRP A 56 14.58 -18.93 -5.65
CA TRP A 56 15.63 -17.94 -5.38
C TRP A 56 15.74 -17.62 -3.89
N GLU A 57 14.62 -17.49 -3.19
CA GLU A 57 14.60 -17.19 -1.76
C GLU A 57 15.16 -18.35 -0.92
N ASP A 58 14.97 -19.60 -1.33
CA ASP A 58 15.42 -20.79 -0.61
C ASP A 58 16.93 -21.05 -0.77
N LEU A 59 17.59 -20.35 -1.70
CA LEU A 59 19.05 -20.31 -1.78
C LEU A 59 19.66 -19.30 -0.79
N ARG A 60 18.85 -18.42 -0.20
CA ARG A 60 19.30 -17.47 0.82
C ARG A 60 19.18 -18.11 2.19
N ILE A 61 20.10 -17.78 3.09
CA ILE A 61 19.88 -18.07 4.51
C ILE A 61 18.64 -17.30 5.01
N GLU A 62 17.87 -17.93 5.89
CA GLU A 62 16.53 -17.49 6.31
C GLU A 62 16.45 -16.02 6.75
N LYS A 63 17.50 -15.51 7.42
CA LYS A 63 17.58 -14.12 7.87
C LYS A 63 17.66 -13.08 6.73
N TYR A 64 18.06 -13.51 5.53
CA TYR A 64 18.18 -12.68 4.33
C TYR A 64 17.11 -12.95 3.28
N GLN A 65 16.13 -13.82 3.59
CA GLN A 65 14.93 -13.92 2.77
C GLN A 65 14.13 -12.62 2.85
N HIS A 66 13.74 -12.12 1.69
CA HIS A 66 12.95 -10.92 1.50
C HIS A 66 11.46 -11.25 1.46
N ASP A 67 11.08 -12.30 0.71
CA ASP A 67 9.68 -12.67 0.47
C ASP A 67 9.36 -14.05 1.03
N ARG A 68 9.07 -14.06 2.32
CA ARG A 68 8.50 -15.22 3.02
C ARG A 68 7.11 -15.58 2.52
N TRP A 69 6.37 -14.61 1.98
CA TRP A 69 5.01 -14.79 1.48
C TRP A 69 4.75 -13.92 0.25
N TRP A 70 4.14 -14.49 -0.79
CA TRP A 70 3.83 -13.81 -2.06
C TRP A 70 3.01 -12.52 -1.86
N GLY A 71 2.21 -12.48 -0.80
CA GLY A 71 1.23 -11.44 -0.52
C GLY A 71 1.74 -10.26 0.29
N ASN A 72 3.03 -10.19 0.64
CA ASN A 72 3.59 -9.12 1.48
C ASN A 72 3.13 -7.72 1.05
N PHE A 73 3.28 -7.41 -0.23
CA PHE A 73 2.93 -6.11 -0.80
C PHE A 73 1.44 -5.98 -1.12
N ILE A 74 0.80 -7.06 -1.58
CA ILE A 74 -0.65 -7.09 -1.88
C ILE A 74 -1.49 -6.89 -0.63
N ARG A 75 -1.10 -7.51 0.49
CA ARG A 75 -1.83 -7.43 1.75
C ARG A 75 -1.72 -6.05 2.37
N SER A 76 -0.56 -5.42 2.27
CA SER A 76 -0.33 -4.03 2.67
C SER A 76 -1.20 -3.07 1.84
N ALA A 77 -1.16 -3.20 0.51
CA ALA A 77 -2.00 -2.41 -0.39
C ALA A 77 -3.49 -2.62 -0.12
N ARG A 78 -3.95 -3.86 0.08
CA ARG A 78 -5.32 -4.16 0.46
C ARG A 78 -5.72 -3.47 1.77
N ALA A 79 -4.88 -3.51 2.80
CA ALA A 79 -5.16 -2.86 4.08
C ALA A 79 -5.34 -1.35 3.88
N ARG A 80 -4.47 -0.71 3.08
CA ARG A 80 -4.62 0.70 2.73
C ARG A 80 -5.89 1.00 1.94
N ILE A 81 -6.24 0.16 0.96
CA ILE A 81 -7.49 0.31 0.20
C ILE A 81 -8.70 0.27 1.14
N GLN A 82 -8.71 -0.64 2.12
CA GLN A 82 -9.76 -0.71 3.14
C GLN A 82 -9.88 0.57 3.95
N GLU A 83 -8.75 1.15 4.35
CA GLU A 83 -8.72 2.42 5.09
C GLU A 83 -9.22 3.58 4.24
N LEU A 84 -8.72 3.71 3.01
CA LEU A 84 -9.15 4.75 2.09
C LEU A 84 -10.66 4.66 1.83
N ARG A 85 -11.21 3.45 1.67
CA ARG A 85 -12.65 3.24 1.55
C ARG A 85 -13.41 3.70 2.79
N LYS A 86 -12.93 3.38 3.99
CA LYS A 86 -13.52 3.85 5.25
C LYS A 86 -13.44 5.37 5.42
N GLU A 87 -12.32 5.98 5.03
CA GLU A 87 -12.05 7.41 5.21
C GLU A 87 -12.71 8.30 4.16
N LYS A 88 -12.83 7.82 2.92
CA LYS A 88 -13.21 8.62 1.74
C LYS A 88 -14.49 8.13 1.05
N GLY A 89 -14.99 6.95 1.42
CA GLY A 89 -16.19 6.35 0.85
C GLY A 89 -15.99 5.65 -0.49
N GLU A 90 -17.07 5.08 -1.01
CA GLU A 90 -17.09 4.23 -2.20
C GLU A 90 -16.81 4.99 -3.50
N LYS A 91 -17.20 6.28 -3.58
CA LYS A 91 -17.03 7.11 -4.79
C LYS A 91 -15.60 7.59 -5.01
N TYR A 92 -14.75 7.53 -3.97
CA TYR A 92 -13.39 8.01 -4.07
C TYR A 92 -12.57 7.15 -5.04
N LYS A 93 -11.82 7.78 -5.95
CA LYS A 93 -11.11 7.04 -6.98
C LYS A 93 -9.81 6.49 -6.41
N ILE A 94 -9.70 5.17 -6.43
CA ILE A 94 -8.48 4.46 -6.04
C ILE A 94 -8.03 3.67 -7.26
N THR A 95 -6.78 3.86 -7.64
CA THR A 95 -6.09 3.01 -8.61
C THR A 95 -5.02 2.21 -7.92
N TRP A 96 -4.97 0.93 -8.26
CA TRP A 96 -3.98 0.00 -7.76
C TRP A 96 -3.17 -0.55 -8.94
N LEU A 97 -1.90 -0.16 -9.00
CA LEU A 97 -0.93 -0.62 -9.98
C LEU A 97 -0.23 -1.86 -9.42
N VAL A 98 -0.23 -2.97 -10.16
CA VAL A 98 0.39 -4.23 -9.74
C VAL A 98 1.25 -4.78 -10.87
N TYR A 99 2.50 -5.14 -10.58
CA TYR A 99 3.38 -5.75 -11.57
C TYR A 99 2.98 -7.22 -11.83
N LYS A 100 2.26 -7.46 -12.92
CA LYS A 100 1.62 -8.75 -13.22
C LYS A 100 2.61 -9.91 -13.39
N PRO A 101 3.72 -9.76 -14.14
CA PRO A 101 4.58 -10.90 -14.47
C PRO A 101 5.11 -11.65 -13.24
N SER A 102 5.50 -10.94 -12.18
CA SER A 102 5.99 -11.63 -10.97
C SER A 102 4.92 -12.44 -10.25
N TYR A 103 3.65 -12.03 -10.33
CA TYR A 103 2.55 -12.81 -9.76
C TYR A 103 2.17 -13.99 -10.64
N GLU A 104 2.37 -13.91 -11.96
CA GLU A 104 2.15 -15.04 -12.88
C GLU A 104 3.20 -16.13 -12.66
N THR A 105 4.48 -15.76 -12.61
CA THR A 105 5.57 -16.71 -12.36
C THR A 105 5.47 -17.32 -10.97
N ARG A 106 5.19 -16.49 -9.95
CA ARG A 106 5.00 -16.98 -8.57
C ARG A 106 3.74 -17.83 -8.42
N SER A 107 2.67 -17.52 -9.15
CA SER A 107 1.44 -18.33 -9.20
C SER A 107 1.70 -19.72 -9.76
N SER A 108 2.53 -19.82 -10.80
CA SER A 108 2.94 -21.10 -11.36
C SER A 108 3.85 -21.90 -10.43
N GLU A 109 4.75 -21.24 -9.69
CA GLU A 109 5.66 -21.91 -8.75
C GLU A 109 4.92 -22.43 -7.50
N ASP A 110 4.02 -21.60 -6.94
CA ASP A 110 3.28 -21.93 -5.72
C ASP A 110 2.07 -22.86 -5.99
N ASP A 111 1.74 -23.18 -7.25
CA ASP A 111 0.49 -23.84 -7.68
C ASP A 111 -0.77 -23.20 -7.06
N ASN A 112 -0.81 -21.85 -7.07
CA ASN A 112 -1.84 -21.06 -6.41
C ASN A 112 -2.38 -19.99 -7.35
N PRO A 113 -3.69 -19.68 -7.35
CA PRO A 113 -4.30 -18.76 -8.31
C PRO A 113 -4.11 -17.27 -7.91
N LEU A 114 -2.86 -16.80 -7.76
CA LEU A 114 -2.55 -15.48 -7.22
C LEU A 114 -3.22 -14.34 -7.99
N ILE A 115 -3.30 -14.44 -9.32
CA ILE A 115 -3.97 -13.45 -10.17
C ILE A 115 -5.46 -13.35 -9.82
N SER A 116 -6.12 -14.48 -9.58
CA SER A 116 -7.52 -14.52 -9.14
C SER A 116 -7.69 -13.85 -7.77
N TRP A 117 -6.77 -14.08 -6.84
CA TRP A 117 -6.80 -13.46 -5.52
C TRP A 117 -6.58 -11.94 -5.57
N VAL A 118 -5.69 -11.44 -6.42
CA VAL A 118 -5.53 -10.00 -6.67
C VAL A 118 -6.81 -9.41 -7.27
N ASN A 119 -7.41 -10.08 -8.27
CA ASN A 119 -8.71 -9.67 -8.83
C ASN A 119 -9.83 -9.67 -7.79
N SER A 120 -9.81 -10.57 -6.80
CA SER A 120 -10.81 -10.58 -5.73
C SER A 120 -10.76 -9.31 -4.87
N VAL A 121 -9.56 -8.74 -4.64
CA VAL A 121 -9.39 -7.45 -3.94
C VAL A 121 -9.95 -6.32 -4.80
N GLN A 122 -9.67 -6.33 -6.10
CA GLN A 122 -10.22 -5.36 -7.05
C GLN A 122 -11.75 -5.34 -7.00
N LYS A 123 -12.39 -6.50 -7.12
CA LYS A 123 -13.86 -6.65 -7.09
C LYS A 123 -14.43 -6.21 -5.75
N LYS A 124 -13.84 -6.65 -4.64
CA LYS A 124 -14.35 -6.39 -3.29
C LYS A 124 -14.36 -4.90 -2.92
N TYR A 125 -13.37 -4.14 -3.37
CA TYR A 125 -13.22 -2.72 -3.01
C TYR A 125 -13.47 -1.77 -4.18
N ASN A 126 -13.93 -2.29 -5.31
CA ASN A 126 -14.22 -1.52 -6.52
C ASN A 126 -13.10 -0.51 -6.85
N VAL A 127 -11.86 -1.00 -6.92
CA VAL A 127 -10.72 -0.17 -7.31
C VAL A 127 -10.41 -0.36 -8.79
N ASN A 128 -9.77 0.62 -9.40
CA ASN A 128 -9.22 0.47 -10.74
C ASN A 128 -7.89 -0.29 -10.65
N LEU A 129 -7.91 -1.59 -10.97
CA LEU A 129 -6.69 -2.40 -11.04
C LEU A 129 -6.03 -2.21 -12.40
N VAL A 130 -4.76 -1.80 -12.40
CA VAL A 130 -3.96 -1.68 -13.60
C VAL A 130 -2.77 -2.63 -13.48
N TRP A 131 -2.73 -3.59 -14.38
CA TRP A 131 -1.60 -4.49 -14.51
C TRP A 131 -0.45 -3.78 -15.21
N ILE A 132 0.72 -3.81 -14.58
CA ILE A 132 1.97 -3.25 -15.09
C ILE A 132 2.86 -4.39 -15.57
N PHE A 133 3.49 -4.19 -16.72
CA PHE A 133 4.43 -5.11 -17.35
C PHE A 133 5.81 -4.50 -17.56
N LYS A 134 5.90 -3.16 -17.55
CA LYS A 134 7.16 -2.43 -17.75
C LYS A 134 7.21 -1.18 -16.87
N SER A 135 8.42 -0.76 -16.52
CA SER A 135 8.62 0.40 -15.62
C SER A 135 8.01 1.71 -16.14
N ASN A 136 8.10 1.97 -17.46
CA ASN A 136 7.58 3.19 -18.08
C ASN A 136 6.04 3.31 -18.01
N GLU A 137 5.32 2.21 -17.81
CA GLU A 137 3.86 2.25 -17.64
C GLU A 137 3.45 2.94 -16.34
N ILE A 138 4.32 2.94 -15.32
CA ILE A 138 4.08 3.62 -14.05
C ILE A 138 4.04 5.14 -14.25
N THR A 139 5.08 5.70 -14.87
CA THR A 139 5.13 7.14 -15.16
C THR A 139 4.07 7.53 -16.18
N ASN A 140 3.80 6.67 -17.17
CA ASN A 140 2.71 6.88 -18.12
C ASN A 140 1.34 6.94 -17.41
N TYR A 141 1.04 6.02 -16.49
CA TYR A 141 -0.22 6.04 -15.75
C TYR A 141 -0.34 7.29 -14.85
N ILE A 142 0.74 7.64 -14.14
CA ILE A 142 0.77 8.88 -13.35
C ILE A 142 0.44 10.09 -14.22
N ASN A 143 0.93 10.14 -15.46
CA ASN A 143 0.74 11.27 -16.36
C ASN A 143 -0.60 11.27 -17.09
N ASN A 144 -1.07 10.10 -17.52
CA ASN A 144 -2.11 9.95 -18.54
C ASN A 144 -3.20 8.94 -18.18
N GLY A 145 -3.10 8.25 -17.03
CA GLY A 145 -4.09 7.25 -16.61
C GLY A 145 -5.50 7.82 -16.38
N ARG A 146 -5.60 9.13 -16.16
CA ARG A 146 -6.85 9.91 -16.14
C ARG A 146 -6.59 11.30 -16.73
N ASP A 147 -7.66 12.04 -17.03
CA ASP A 147 -7.55 13.47 -17.37
C ASP A 147 -7.03 14.26 -16.15
N ARG A 148 -5.72 14.48 -16.10
CA ARG A 148 -5.04 15.18 -14.99
C ARG A 148 -5.40 16.65 -14.88
N LYS A 149 -6.15 17.25 -15.81
CA LYS A 149 -6.72 18.59 -15.61
C LYS A 149 -7.93 18.54 -14.67
N LYS A 150 -8.71 17.44 -14.72
CA LYS A 150 -9.90 17.21 -13.90
C LYS A 150 -9.60 16.38 -12.66
N THR A 151 -8.94 15.23 -12.84
CA THR A 151 -8.64 14.26 -11.79
C THR A 151 -7.18 14.29 -11.37
N LYS A 152 -6.87 15.07 -10.33
CA LYS A 152 -5.51 15.15 -9.76
C LYS A 152 -5.20 13.97 -8.84
N ILE A 153 -3.93 13.62 -8.75
CA ILE A 153 -3.45 12.63 -7.78
C ILE A 153 -3.32 13.30 -6.42
N ASP A 154 -4.08 12.86 -5.43
CA ASP A 154 -4.03 13.37 -4.06
C ASP A 154 -3.30 12.43 -3.09
N GLY A 155 -2.91 11.24 -3.55
CA GLY A 155 -1.90 10.45 -2.87
C GLY A 155 -1.26 9.37 -3.73
N PHE A 156 -0.07 8.96 -3.30
CA PHE A 156 0.71 7.90 -3.92
C PHE A 156 1.41 7.07 -2.85
N GLU A 157 1.20 5.76 -2.83
CA GLU A 157 1.92 4.86 -1.94
C GLU A 157 2.62 3.73 -2.69
N TYR A 158 3.87 3.46 -2.31
CA TYR A 158 4.64 2.34 -2.85
C TYR A 158 4.86 1.25 -1.79
N TYR A 159 4.53 0.01 -2.16
CA TYR A 159 4.77 -1.20 -1.39
C TYR A 159 5.59 -2.17 -2.24
N GLY A 160 6.85 -2.42 -1.87
CA GLY A 160 7.72 -3.28 -2.67
C GLY A 160 9.18 -3.19 -2.24
N HIS A 161 10.01 -3.94 -2.97
CA HIS A 161 11.45 -3.92 -2.81
C HIS A 161 12.05 -2.61 -3.33
N SER A 162 13.11 -2.14 -2.70
CA SER A 162 13.79 -0.94 -3.18
C SER A 162 15.22 -0.86 -2.69
N ASN A 163 15.96 0.03 -3.34
CA ASN A 163 17.21 0.53 -2.81
C ASN A 163 17.12 2.06 -2.68
N ARG A 164 18.27 2.70 -2.44
CA ARG A 164 18.36 4.15 -2.30
C ARG A 164 17.83 4.94 -3.51
N TYR A 165 17.97 4.39 -4.71
CA TYR A 165 17.80 5.10 -5.99
C TYR A 165 16.60 4.63 -6.81
N ALA A 166 15.98 3.49 -6.48
CA ALA A 166 14.93 2.92 -7.31
C ALA A 166 13.86 2.16 -6.53
N PHE A 167 12.63 2.22 -7.05
CA PHE A 167 11.60 1.24 -6.74
C PHE A 167 11.89 0.00 -7.61
N LEU A 168 12.18 -1.13 -6.98
CA LEU A 168 12.45 -2.38 -7.66
C LEU A 168 11.09 -3.07 -7.86
N ILE A 169 10.51 -2.84 -9.04
CA ILE A 169 9.13 -3.24 -9.35
C ILE A 169 9.01 -4.76 -9.38
N GLU A 170 10.08 -5.42 -9.81
CA GLU A 170 10.35 -6.83 -9.51
C GLU A 170 11.69 -6.93 -8.76
N TYR A 171 11.86 -7.94 -7.91
CA TYR A 171 13.15 -8.26 -7.34
C TYR A 171 13.25 -9.76 -7.05
N SER A 172 14.34 -10.39 -7.48
CA SER A 172 14.53 -11.84 -7.35
C SER A 172 13.37 -12.66 -7.92
N ASN A 173 12.72 -12.18 -8.99
CA ASN A 173 11.76 -12.97 -9.74
C ASN A 173 12.45 -13.65 -10.94
N ASP A 174 13.20 -12.87 -11.71
CA ASP A 174 14.00 -13.39 -12.83
C ASP A 174 15.40 -13.85 -12.37
N ILE A 175 16.14 -12.94 -11.71
CA ILE A 175 17.52 -13.16 -11.27
C ILE A 175 17.64 -12.96 -9.76
N ILE A 176 18.21 -13.94 -9.05
CA ILE A 176 18.45 -13.85 -7.60
C ILE A 176 19.23 -12.58 -7.24
N GLY A 177 18.70 -11.80 -6.30
CA GLY A 177 19.37 -10.61 -5.79
C GLY A 177 19.31 -9.39 -6.70
N ALA A 178 18.61 -9.44 -7.83
CA ALA A 178 18.56 -8.36 -8.81
C ALA A 178 17.13 -7.99 -9.22
N SER A 179 17.02 -6.85 -9.89
CA SER A 179 15.80 -6.34 -10.49
C SER A 179 16.10 -5.96 -11.95
N THR A 180 15.33 -6.52 -12.86
CA THR A 180 15.30 -6.24 -14.30
C THR A 180 14.25 -5.18 -14.64
N VAL A 181 13.27 -4.96 -13.75
CA VAL A 181 12.23 -3.94 -13.89
C VAL A 181 12.21 -3.05 -12.65
N TYR A 182 12.68 -1.81 -12.83
CA TYR A 182 12.77 -0.82 -11.77
C TYR A 182 12.41 0.57 -12.27
N LEU A 183 11.85 1.41 -11.38
CA LEU A 183 11.69 2.84 -11.62
C LEU A 183 12.83 3.57 -10.93
N HIS A 184 13.80 4.05 -11.69
CA HIS A 184 14.95 4.77 -11.15
C HIS A 184 14.61 6.23 -10.86
N GLU A 185 15.27 6.84 -9.87
CA GLU A 185 15.01 8.21 -9.46
C GLU A 185 15.24 9.26 -10.56
N ASN A 186 16.07 8.93 -11.55
CA ASN A 186 16.33 9.77 -12.71
C ASN A 186 15.17 9.76 -13.72
N ASP A 187 14.36 8.70 -13.73
CA ASP A 187 13.18 8.58 -14.58
C ASP A 187 11.99 9.36 -14.04
N LEU A 188 12.04 9.77 -12.76
CA LEU A 188 11.02 10.61 -12.16
C LEU A 188 10.86 11.95 -12.88
N LYS A 189 11.88 12.44 -13.60
CA LYS A 189 11.78 13.65 -14.44
C LYS A 189 10.71 13.53 -15.54
N GLN A 190 10.32 12.31 -15.89
CA GLN A 190 9.25 12.04 -16.86
C GLN A 190 7.86 12.30 -16.26
N ILE A 191 7.74 12.38 -14.93
CA ILE A 191 6.47 12.67 -14.26
C ILE A 191 6.11 14.15 -14.46
N ARG A 192 4.90 14.39 -14.96
CA ARG A 192 4.30 15.72 -15.04
C ARG A 192 3.93 16.16 -13.64
N ARG A 193 4.67 17.13 -13.09
CA ARG A 193 4.41 17.76 -11.79
C ARG A 193 2.94 18.15 -11.61
N THR A 194 2.31 18.63 -12.68
CA THR A 194 0.90 19.05 -12.69
C THR A 194 -0.09 17.91 -12.50
N SER A 195 0.31 16.64 -12.57
CA SER A 195 -0.57 15.50 -12.29
C SER A 195 -0.99 15.42 -10.83
N PHE A 196 -0.18 15.97 -9.91
CA PHE A 196 -0.43 15.91 -8.48
C PHE A 196 -1.18 17.14 -7.96
N ASN A 197 -2.03 16.91 -6.97
CA ASN A 197 -2.54 17.97 -6.11
C ASN A 197 -1.39 18.47 -5.22
N ARG A 198 -1.30 19.78 -4.98
CA ARG A 198 -0.23 20.41 -4.17
C ARG A 198 -0.16 19.88 -2.74
N LYS A 199 -1.27 19.34 -2.22
CA LYS A 199 -1.38 18.76 -0.87
C LYS A 199 -1.36 17.23 -0.88
N ALA A 200 -0.95 16.60 -1.98
CA ALA A 200 -0.94 15.16 -2.08
C ALA A 200 -0.07 14.51 -0.99
N ILE A 201 -0.48 13.33 -0.53
CA ILE A 201 0.26 12.54 0.47
C ILE A 201 1.00 11.43 -0.26
N CYS A 202 2.33 11.47 -0.24
CA CYS A 202 3.15 10.42 -0.84
C CYS A 202 3.94 9.66 0.21
N VAL A 203 3.90 8.32 0.17
CA VAL A 203 4.64 7.44 1.08
C VAL A 203 5.34 6.34 0.28
N SER A 204 6.57 6.01 0.64
CA SER A 204 7.25 4.80 0.17
C SER A 204 7.57 3.93 1.37
N TYR A 205 7.06 2.71 1.36
CA TYR A 205 7.40 1.67 2.33
C TYR A 205 8.61 0.83 1.88
N GLY A 206 9.22 1.14 0.75
CA GLY A 206 10.44 0.47 0.30
C GLY A 206 11.68 0.87 1.11
N CYS A 207 12.53 -0.10 1.41
CA CYS A 207 13.84 0.06 2.04
C CYS A 207 14.69 1.18 1.39
N ASN A 208 15.33 2.01 2.21
CA ASN A 208 16.33 3.03 1.82
C ASN A 208 15.86 4.14 0.85
N THR A 209 14.60 4.16 0.42
CA THR A 209 14.07 5.19 -0.51
C THR A 209 14.11 6.62 0.07
N GLY A 210 14.22 6.75 1.39
CA GLY A 210 14.44 8.01 2.09
C GLY A 210 15.81 8.63 1.85
N GLU A 211 16.82 7.86 1.43
CA GLU A 211 18.21 8.29 1.29
C GLU A 211 18.51 9.04 -0.02
N SER A 212 17.71 8.85 -1.07
CA SER A 212 17.80 9.64 -2.31
C SER A 212 16.46 9.78 -3.05
N MET A 213 15.80 8.66 -3.35
CA MET A 213 14.56 8.60 -4.13
C MET A 213 13.50 9.62 -3.68
N SER A 214 13.29 9.78 -2.37
CA SER A 214 12.32 10.74 -1.82
C SER A 214 12.62 12.22 -2.15
N LYS A 215 13.89 12.60 -2.23
CA LYS A 215 14.31 13.96 -2.62
C LYS A 215 14.06 14.19 -4.10
N LYS A 216 14.41 13.22 -4.95
CA LYS A 216 14.15 13.27 -6.40
C LYS A 216 12.67 13.26 -6.72
N TRP A 217 11.87 12.49 -5.97
CA TRP A 217 10.41 12.53 -6.04
C TRP A 217 9.87 13.93 -5.82
N ARG A 218 10.33 14.63 -4.77
CA ARG A 218 9.91 16.02 -4.53
C ARG A 218 10.35 16.97 -5.64
N GLN A 219 11.52 16.77 -6.23
CA GLN A 219 11.98 17.60 -7.36
C GLN A 219 11.06 17.43 -8.56
N ALA A 220 10.74 16.19 -8.92
CA ALA A 220 9.86 15.87 -10.05
C ALA A 220 8.39 16.29 -9.82
N THR A 221 7.82 15.89 -8.68
CA THR A 221 6.36 16.01 -8.42
C THR A 221 5.99 17.27 -7.64
N GLY A 222 6.94 17.88 -6.94
CA GLY A 222 6.67 18.94 -5.97
C GLY A 222 6.19 18.47 -4.62
N ILE A 223 5.92 17.18 -4.46
CA ILE A 223 5.31 16.59 -3.27
C ILE A 223 6.39 15.94 -2.42
N LYS A 224 6.35 16.17 -1.11
CA LYS A 224 7.24 15.45 -0.18
C LYS A 224 6.79 13.99 -0.10
N MET A 225 7.74 13.07 -0.26
CA MET A 225 7.51 11.65 -0.01
C MET A 225 8.08 11.28 1.36
N ARG A 226 7.22 10.77 2.23
CA ARG A 226 7.64 10.11 3.46
C ARG A 226 8.23 8.74 3.09
N ALA A 227 9.47 8.47 3.45
CA ALA A 227 10.18 7.28 2.98
C ALA A 227 11.17 6.76 4.03
N ALA A 228 11.45 5.46 3.97
CA ALA A 228 12.34 4.78 4.89
C ALA A 228 13.82 5.10 4.60
N ILE A 229 14.55 5.54 5.62
CA ILE A 229 16.01 5.48 5.67
C ILE A 229 16.33 4.19 6.44
N GLY A 230 17.00 3.23 5.82
CA GLY A 230 17.14 1.87 6.36
C GLY A 230 16.07 0.88 5.87
N LYS A 231 16.06 -0.31 6.49
CA LYS A 231 15.20 -1.44 6.13
C LYS A 231 13.75 -1.23 6.58
N THR A 232 12.80 -1.62 5.73
CA THR A 232 11.39 -1.79 6.11
C THR A 232 11.13 -3.27 6.35
N ASP A 233 10.42 -3.59 7.43
CA ASP A 233 9.96 -4.92 7.76
C ASP A 233 8.49 -5.10 7.39
N TYR A 234 8.21 -6.18 6.66
CA TYR A 234 6.89 -6.61 6.20
C TYR A 234 6.37 -7.85 6.93
N SER A 235 7.05 -8.31 7.99
CA SER A 235 6.64 -9.47 8.79
C SER A 235 5.21 -9.32 9.35
N ASN A 236 4.79 -8.08 9.63
CA ASN A 236 3.38 -7.73 9.72
C ASN A 236 2.95 -6.96 8.45
N PRO A 237 2.36 -7.63 7.44
CA PRO A 237 2.01 -6.98 6.19
C PRO A 237 0.79 -6.06 6.31
N LEU A 238 0.16 -5.96 7.50
CA LEU A 238 -0.83 -4.93 7.75
C LEU A 238 -0.20 -3.62 8.16
N LYS A 239 1.06 -3.63 8.62
CA LYS A 239 1.75 -2.48 9.17
C LYS A 239 3.24 -2.57 8.91
N PRO A 240 3.69 -2.27 7.67
CA PRO A 240 5.10 -2.21 7.40
C PRO A 240 5.77 -1.10 8.22
N VAL A 241 6.89 -1.43 8.86
CA VAL A 241 7.61 -0.52 9.76
C VAL A 241 9.07 -0.41 9.38
N VAL A 242 9.67 0.75 9.62
CA VAL A 242 11.13 0.90 9.47
C VAL A 242 11.79 0.31 10.71
N VAL A 243 12.69 -0.65 10.50
CA VAL A 243 13.40 -1.31 11.59
C VAL A 243 14.62 -0.49 12.03
N PRO A 244 14.86 -0.32 13.35
CA PRO A 244 16.07 0.30 13.86
C PRO A 244 17.36 -0.35 13.30
N PRO A 245 18.42 0.44 13.04
CA PRO A 245 18.57 1.87 13.33
C PRO A 245 17.90 2.80 12.29
N GLY A 246 17.13 2.26 11.36
CA GLY A 246 16.39 3.03 10.36
C GLY A 246 15.29 3.91 10.94
N TYR A 247 14.86 4.91 10.17
CA TYR A 247 13.80 5.85 10.54
C TYR A 247 13.14 6.46 9.30
N TRP A 248 11.98 7.09 9.48
CA TRP A 248 11.32 7.84 8.41
C TRP A 248 12.03 9.17 8.15
N ASN A 249 12.23 9.54 6.89
CA ASN A 249 12.90 10.79 6.51
C ASN A 249 12.18 12.08 7.00
N ASP A 250 10.94 11.98 7.46
CA ASP A 250 10.17 13.06 8.07
C ASP A 250 10.29 13.11 9.61
N PHE A 251 10.94 12.11 10.23
CA PHE A 251 11.09 11.99 11.68
C PHE A 251 12.05 13.03 12.28
N ARG A 252 12.75 13.83 11.45
CA ARG A 252 13.73 14.84 11.90
C ARG A 252 13.44 16.25 11.41
N LEU A 253 12.28 16.78 11.78
CA LEU A 253 12.11 18.21 12.09
C LEU A 253 12.18 18.52 13.59
N ARG A 254 12.42 17.53 14.48
CA ARG A 254 12.39 17.74 15.93
C ARG A 254 13.68 17.48 16.71
N LEU A 255 14.70 16.89 16.10
CA LEU A 255 16.06 16.91 16.66
C LEU A 255 16.87 17.91 15.86
N LYS A 256 16.88 19.15 16.36
CA LYS A 256 17.74 20.25 15.92
C LYS A 256 19.14 19.70 15.60
N ARG A 257 19.79 20.28 14.60
CA ARG A 257 21.26 20.43 14.63
C ARG A 257 21.62 21.05 15.98
N ARG A 258 21.83 20.21 16.99
CA ARG A 258 22.63 20.53 18.16
C ARG A 258 24.06 20.30 17.69
N ARG A 259 24.60 21.35 17.07
CA ARG A 259 26.03 21.63 17.18
C ARG A 259 26.22 22.32 18.52
#